data_AF-A0A0G4LSQ3-F1
#
_entry.id   AF-A0A0G4LSQ3-F1
#
_cell.length_a   1.000
_cell.length_b   1.000
_cell.length_c   1.000
_cell.angle_alpha   90.00
_cell.angle_beta   90.00
_cell.angle_gamma   90.00
#
_symmetry.space_group_name_H-M   'P 1'
#
loop_
_entity.id
_entity.type
_entity.pdbx_description
1 polymer ?
#
loop_
_entity_poly.entity_id
_entity_poly.type
_entity_poly.pdbx_seq_one_letter_code
_entity_poly.pdbx_strand_id
1 'polypeptide(L)'
;MTEAALWKGLETKGYGQHTGQHGQFYFHFQQRADWLNKATARMPGVVEHIDSLVEAAVAQDAVLFRQPGLKVVAAPWEYAFIKKVSRITQGTGRQYDASDAVAYLHQFIATSNRGRPVKLPTVQDWGQRYKALCPVEILQQINDLYHRTYGTDGILLASRGARR
;
A
#
# COMPACT_ATOMS: atom_id res chain seq x y z
N MET A 1 6.34 15.74 17.16
CA MET A 1 6.77 15.65 15.74
C MET A 1 5.53 15.41 14.91
N THR A 2 5.13 16.38 14.10
CA THR A 2 3.84 16.43 13.42
C THR A 2 3.89 15.86 12.01
N GLU A 3 2.77 15.28 11.60
CA GLU A 3 2.43 14.56 10.36
C GLU A 3 2.86 15.23 9.04
N ALA A 4 3.20 16.52 9.08
CA ALA A 4 3.65 17.32 7.94
C ALA A 4 5.08 17.00 7.46
N ALA A 5 5.91 16.35 8.27
CA ALA A 5 7.32 16.11 7.91
C ALA A 5 7.53 14.95 6.92
N LEU A 6 6.56 14.03 6.80
CA LEU A 6 6.66 12.86 5.92
C LEU A 6 6.33 13.15 4.45
N TRP A 7 5.70 14.30 4.15
CA TRP A 7 5.20 14.61 2.79
C TRP A 7 6.06 15.59 1.98
N LYS A 8 6.99 16.32 2.61
CA LYS A 8 7.87 17.27 1.90
C LYS A 8 8.92 16.62 0.98
N GLY A 9 9.13 15.30 1.08
CA GLY A 9 10.11 14.59 0.24
C GLY A 9 9.67 14.35 -1.21
N LEU A 10 8.40 14.60 -1.55
CA LEU A 10 7.82 14.27 -2.86
C LEU A 10 7.56 15.49 -3.77
N GLU A 11 7.72 16.72 -3.27
CA GLU A 11 7.37 17.94 -4.00
C GLU A 11 8.46 18.48 -4.94
N THR A 12 9.68 17.93 -4.97
CA THR A 12 10.80 18.55 -5.73
C THR A 12 11.03 18.01 -7.14
N LYS A 13 10.07 17.29 -7.75
CA LYS A 13 10.21 16.85 -9.15
C LYS A 13 9.07 17.33 -10.04
N GLY A 14 9.15 18.62 -10.37
CA GLY A 14 9.00 19.16 -11.72
C GLY A 14 7.71 18.84 -12.48
N TYR A 15 6.76 19.77 -12.45
CA TYR A 15 5.84 19.99 -13.56
C TYR A 15 5.77 21.50 -13.83
N GLY A 16 6.27 21.91 -15.00
CA GLY A 16 6.20 23.27 -15.50
C GLY A 16 4.75 23.65 -15.84
N GLN A 17 4.39 24.88 -15.51
CA GLN A 17 3.09 25.46 -15.82
C GLN A 17 3.02 25.86 -17.30
N HIS A 18 1.99 25.40 -18.01
CA HIS A 18 1.53 26.04 -19.24
C HIS A 18 0.06 26.40 -19.09
N THR A 19 -0.20 27.71 -19.14
CA THR A 19 -1.52 28.35 -19.16
C THR A 19 -2.16 28.26 -20.55
N GLY A 20 -3.45 27.93 -20.63
CA GLY A 20 -4.24 27.98 -21.86
C GLY A 20 -5.73 27.74 -21.62
N GLN A 21 -6.56 28.56 -22.25
CA GLN A 21 -7.98 28.83 -22.00
C GLN A 21 -8.98 27.76 -22.49
N HIS A 22 -10.16 27.74 -21.82
CA HIS A 22 -11.51 27.29 -22.23
C HIS A 22 -11.68 26.19 -23.29
N GLY A 23 -12.21 25.05 -22.86
CA GLY A 23 -12.87 24.06 -23.71
C GLY A 23 -13.51 22.96 -22.88
N GLN A 24 -14.84 22.92 -22.81
CA GLN A 24 -15.58 21.79 -22.25
C GLN A 24 -15.34 20.56 -23.12
N PHE A 25 -14.71 19.52 -22.56
CA PHE A 25 -14.60 18.21 -23.23
C PHE A 25 -15.05 17.11 -22.27
N TYR A 26 -16.19 16.51 -22.61
CA TYR A 26 -16.64 15.23 -22.08
C TYR A 26 -15.62 14.16 -22.51
N PHE A 27 -14.81 13.66 -21.57
CA PHE A 27 -13.97 12.49 -21.83
C PHE A 27 -14.63 11.23 -21.27
N HIS A 28 -15.16 10.49 -22.23
CA HIS A 28 -15.67 9.13 -22.13
C HIS A 28 -14.60 8.20 -21.52
N PHE A 29 -15.05 7.31 -20.62
CA PHE A 29 -14.25 6.38 -19.80
C PHE A 29 -13.48 5.33 -20.64
N GLN A 30 -12.41 5.74 -21.33
CA GLN A 30 -11.61 4.85 -22.18
C GLN A 30 -10.12 4.86 -21.80
N GLN A 31 -9.82 4.75 -20.49
CA GLN A 31 -8.44 4.61 -20.00
C GLN A 31 -8.34 3.56 -18.88
N ARG A 32 -8.69 2.29 -19.13
CA ARG A 32 -8.64 1.26 -18.08
C ARG A 32 -7.26 0.60 -17.87
N ALA A 33 -6.22 0.88 -18.66
CA ALA A 33 -4.94 0.16 -18.53
C ALA A 33 -3.69 1.04 -18.30
N ASP A 34 -3.66 2.28 -18.80
CA ASP A 34 -2.39 3.03 -18.91
C ASP A 34 -2.05 3.90 -17.70
N TRP A 35 -3.04 4.19 -16.85
CA TRP A 35 -2.86 4.97 -15.61
C TRP A 35 -2.49 4.10 -14.40
N LEU A 36 -2.72 2.79 -14.49
CA LEU A 36 -2.21 1.84 -13.51
C LEU A 36 -0.69 1.93 -13.60
N ASN A 37 -0.03 2.30 -12.49
CA ASN A 37 1.42 2.47 -12.43
C ASN A 37 2.09 1.40 -13.29
N LYS A 38 2.87 1.76 -14.34
CA LYS A 38 3.40 0.79 -15.32
C LYS A 38 4.12 -0.39 -14.66
N ALA A 39 4.56 -0.24 -13.42
CA ALA A 39 5.07 -1.32 -12.57
C ALA A 39 3.99 -2.36 -12.18
N THR A 40 2.78 -1.95 -11.80
CA THR A 40 1.67 -2.81 -11.38
C THR A 40 1.12 -3.64 -12.55
N ALA A 41 0.98 -3.05 -13.74
CA ALA A 41 0.55 -3.77 -14.95
C ALA A 41 1.57 -4.79 -15.47
N ARG A 42 2.85 -4.66 -15.10
CA ARG A 42 3.96 -5.53 -15.53
C ARG A 42 4.37 -6.59 -14.49
N MET A 43 3.71 -6.64 -13.33
CA MET A 43 4.01 -7.63 -12.31
C MET A 43 3.33 -8.98 -12.63
N PRO A 44 4.09 -10.08 -12.76
CA PRO A 44 3.52 -11.42 -12.84
C PRO A 44 2.60 -11.67 -11.63
N GLY A 45 1.35 -12.10 -11.88
CA GLY A 45 0.34 -12.35 -10.86
C GLY A 45 -0.55 -11.16 -10.47
N VAL A 46 -0.25 -9.93 -10.91
CA VAL A 46 -1.17 -8.78 -10.78
C VAL A 46 -2.16 -8.70 -11.94
N VAL A 47 -1.81 -9.33 -13.07
CA VAL A 47 -2.64 -9.38 -14.28
C VAL A 47 -3.95 -10.14 -14.03
N GLU A 48 -3.97 -11.04 -13.05
CA GLU A 48 -5.18 -11.67 -12.55
C GLU A 48 -5.75 -10.76 -11.44
N HIS A 49 -6.97 -10.25 -11.60
CA HIS A 49 -7.74 -9.47 -10.59
C HIS A 49 -7.56 -7.94 -10.54
N ILE A 50 -7.04 -7.29 -11.60
CA ILE A 50 -6.93 -5.82 -11.68
C ILE A 50 -8.27 -5.13 -11.37
N ASP A 51 -9.38 -5.57 -11.95
CA ASP A 51 -10.69 -4.94 -11.75
C ASP A 51 -11.12 -4.96 -10.27
N SER A 52 -10.95 -6.10 -9.58
CA SER A 52 -11.28 -6.18 -8.15
C SER A 52 -10.39 -5.32 -7.25
N LEU A 53 -9.11 -5.14 -7.64
CA LEU A 53 -8.20 -4.24 -6.92
C LEU A 53 -8.58 -2.78 -7.13
N VAL A 54 -9.03 -2.42 -8.33
CA VAL A 54 -9.56 -1.09 -8.64
C VAL A 54 -10.83 -0.82 -7.87
N GLU A 55 -11.79 -1.76 -7.87
CA GLU A 55 -13.02 -1.65 -7.09
C GLU A 55 -12.75 -1.50 -5.59
N ALA A 56 -11.85 -2.32 -5.04
CA ALA A 56 -11.45 -2.24 -3.64
C ALA A 56 -10.74 -0.91 -3.32
N ALA A 57 -9.88 -0.40 -4.21
CA ALA A 57 -9.22 0.90 -4.04
C ALA A 57 -10.24 2.05 -4.03
N VAL A 58 -11.22 2.00 -4.93
CA VAL A 58 -12.30 2.99 -5.00
C VAL A 58 -13.18 2.92 -3.75
N ALA A 59 -13.52 1.72 -3.28
CA ALA A 59 -14.31 1.51 -2.08
C ALA A 59 -13.58 1.95 -0.79
N GLN A 60 -12.26 1.73 -0.72
CA GLN A 60 -11.41 2.21 0.38
C GLN A 60 -11.35 3.75 0.42
N ASP A 61 -11.50 4.40 -0.73
CA ASP A 61 -11.50 5.85 -0.94
C ASP A 61 -10.36 6.64 -0.25
N ALA A 62 -9.18 6.03 -0.19
CA ALA A 62 -7.98 6.68 0.34
C ALA A 62 -7.39 7.63 -0.71
N VAL A 63 -7.87 8.88 -0.76
CA VAL A 63 -7.45 9.88 -1.75
C VAL A 63 -6.02 10.34 -1.51
N LEU A 64 -5.14 10.10 -2.50
CA LEU A 64 -3.76 10.58 -2.50
C LEU A 64 -3.62 11.94 -3.20
N PHE A 65 -4.47 12.19 -4.20
CA PHE A 65 -4.46 13.42 -4.97
C PHE A 65 -5.84 13.71 -5.56
N ARG A 66 -6.21 14.99 -5.61
CA ARG A 66 -7.48 15.43 -6.18
C ARG A 66 -7.34 16.76 -6.90
N GLN A 67 -7.86 16.81 -8.12
CA GLN A 67 -8.09 18.01 -8.92
C GLN A 67 -9.42 17.87 -9.67
N PRO A 68 -10.00 18.96 -10.23
CA PRO A 68 -11.19 18.85 -11.07
C PRO A 68 -10.98 17.81 -12.19
N GLY A 69 -11.85 16.80 -12.25
CA GLY A 69 -11.76 15.70 -13.23
C GLY A 69 -10.74 14.59 -12.93
N LEU A 70 -9.95 14.70 -11.86
CA LEU A 70 -8.94 13.69 -11.51
C LEU A 70 -8.94 13.38 -10.01
N LYS A 71 -9.14 12.10 -9.68
CA LYS A 71 -9.02 11.57 -8.32
C LYS A 71 -8.08 10.37 -8.36
N VAL A 72 -6.98 10.45 -7.62
CA VAL A 72 -6.05 9.34 -7.44
C VAL A 72 -6.27 8.77 -6.05
N VAL A 73 -6.59 7.47 -5.99
CA VAL A 73 -6.75 6.74 -4.74
C VAL A 73 -5.60 5.76 -4.54
N ALA A 74 -5.29 5.47 -3.28
CA ALA A 74 -4.32 4.44 -2.93
C ALA A 74 -4.86 3.06 -3.31
N ALA A 75 -3.95 2.14 -3.63
CA ALA A 75 -4.30 0.72 -3.70
C ALA A 75 -4.79 0.22 -2.32
N PRO A 76 -5.54 -0.90 -2.27
CA PRO A 76 -5.98 -1.47 -1.01
C PRO A 76 -4.79 -1.67 -0.05
N TRP A 77 -4.96 -1.32 1.22
CA TRP A 77 -3.86 -1.27 2.18
C TRP A 77 -3.18 -2.63 2.38
N GLU A 78 -3.97 -3.70 2.45
CA GLU A 78 -3.48 -5.06 2.56
C GLU A 78 -2.69 -5.50 1.32
N TYR A 79 -3.12 -5.07 0.12
CA TYR A 79 -2.39 -5.32 -1.12
C TYR A 79 -1.06 -4.58 -1.11
N ALA A 80 -1.08 -3.27 -0.84
CA ALA A 80 0.12 -2.44 -0.80
C ALA A 80 1.14 -2.97 0.22
N PHE A 81 0.67 -3.34 1.41
CA PHE A 81 1.47 -3.99 2.45
C PHE A 81 2.17 -5.26 1.96
N ILE A 82 1.40 -6.22 1.44
CA ILE A 82 1.94 -7.51 0.99
C ILE A 82 2.93 -7.34 -0.17
N LYS A 83 2.69 -6.40 -1.08
CA LYS A 83 3.65 -6.14 -2.18
C LYS A 83 4.97 -5.57 -1.66
N LYS A 84 4.96 -4.76 -0.59
CA LYS A 84 6.21 -4.33 0.08
C LYS A 84 6.95 -5.52 0.71
N VAL A 85 6.24 -6.35 1.47
CA VAL A 85 6.80 -7.55 2.11
C VAL A 85 7.43 -8.49 1.08
N SER A 86 6.73 -8.75 -0.03
CA SER A 86 7.23 -9.62 -1.10
C SER A 86 8.48 -9.06 -1.78
N ARG A 87 8.56 -7.75 -1.99
CA ARG A 87 9.74 -7.13 -2.60
C ARG A 87 10.97 -7.21 -1.70
N ILE A 88 10.78 -7.00 -0.39
CA ILE A 88 11.82 -7.20 0.63
C ILE A 88 12.29 -8.65 0.62
N THR A 89 11.34 -9.60 0.64
CA THR A 89 11.61 -11.04 0.63
C THR A 89 12.45 -11.48 -0.58
N GLN A 90 12.17 -10.90 -1.75
CA GLN A 90 12.85 -11.22 -3.01
C GLN A 90 14.22 -10.53 -3.15
N GLY A 91 14.69 -9.80 -2.14
CA GLY A 91 15.96 -9.06 -2.20
C GLY A 91 15.94 -7.86 -3.15
N THR A 92 14.78 -7.47 -3.66
CA THR A 92 14.59 -6.28 -4.51
C THR A 92 14.02 -5.09 -3.75
N GLY A 93 13.99 -5.20 -2.42
CA GLY A 93 13.51 -4.20 -1.48
C GLY A 93 14.34 -2.91 -1.56
N ARG A 94 13.65 -1.78 -1.43
CA ARG A 94 14.26 -0.45 -1.26
C ARG A 94 14.38 -0.12 0.22
N GLN A 95 15.28 0.81 0.55
CA GLN A 95 15.55 1.23 1.94
C GLN A 95 14.29 1.66 2.70
N TYR A 96 13.30 2.21 2.00
CA TYR A 96 12.05 2.71 2.58
C TYR A 96 10.89 1.69 2.54
N ASP A 97 11.10 0.48 2.01
CA ASP A 97 9.98 -0.47 1.86
C ASP A 97 9.49 -1.05 3.18
N ALA A 98 10.38 -1.19 4.17
CA ALA A 98 9.99 -1.65 5.49
C ALA A 98 9.11 -0.62 6.22
N SER A 99 9.48 0.66 6.15
CA SER A 99 8.66 1.75 6.72
C SER A 99 7.34 1.91 5.97
N ASP A 100 7.33 1.79 4.64
CA ASP A 100 6.09 1.83 3.86
C ASP A 100 5.16 0.67 4.24
N ALA A 101 5.71 -0.55 4.41
CA ALA A 101 4.92 -1.70 4.85
C ALA A 101 4.28 -1.43 6.22
N VAL A 102 5.05 -0.90 7.19
CA VAL A 102 4.52 -0.50 8.50
C VAL A 102 3.42 0.54 8.38
N ALA A 103 3.58 1.55 7.53
CA ALA A 103 2.57 2.58 7.30
C ALA A 103 1.27 2.01 6.71
N TYR A 104 1.37 1.14 5.70
CA TYR A 104 0.17 0.53 5.09
C TYR A 104 -0.54 -0.43 6.04
N LEU A 105 0.21 -1.21 6.83
CA LEU A 105 -0.38 -2.05 7.87
C LEU A 105 -1.12 -1.21 8.92
N HIS A 106 -0.54 -0.06 9.31
CA HIS A 106 -1.19 0.85 10.25
C HIS A 106 -2.49 1.42 9.69
N GLN A 107 -2.49 1.85 8.43
CA GLN A 107 -3.69 2.33 7.75
C GLN A 107 -4.77 1.25 7.70
N PHE A 108 -4.43 0.02 7.31
CA PHE A 108 -5.37 -1.10 7.33
C PHE A 108 -5.97 -1.33 8.73
N ILE A 109 -5.13 -1.32 9.77
CA ILE A 109 -5.59 -1.53 11.15
C ILE A 109 -6.57 -0.42 11.57
N ALA A 110 -6.22 0.84 11.28
CA ALA A 110 -7.02 2.00 11.64
C ALA A 110 -8.36 2.05 10.89
N THR A 111 -8.37 1.79 9.58
CA THR A 111 -9.55 2.01 8.73
C THR A 111 -10.40 0.75 8.56
N SER A 112 -9.79 -0.43 8.57
CA SER A 112 -10.42 -1.68 8.11
C SER A 112 -10.47 -2.75 9.19
N ASN A 113 -9.60 -2.70 10.21
CA ASN A 113 -9.54 -3.71 11.28
C ASN A 113 -9.94 -3.19 12.67
N ARG A 114 -10.67 -2.07 12.74
CA ARG A 114 -11.22 -1.50 13.98
C ARG A 114 -10.15 -1.26 15.06
N GLY A 115 -8.94 -0.86 14.65
CA GLY A 115 -7.81 -0.58 15.52
C GLY A 115 -7.17 -1.81 16.16
N ARG A 116 -7.52 -3.03 15.71
CA ARG A 116 -6.98 -4.28 16.28
C ARG A 116 -5.78 -4.79 15.47
N PRO A 117 -4.79 -5.42 16.11
CA PRO A 117 -3.73 -6.13 15.41
C PRO A 117 -4.31 -7.23 14.49
N VAL A 118 -3.64 -7.49 13.37
CA VAL A 118 -4.07 -8.48 12.38
C VAL A 118 -3.56 -9.86 12.77
N LYS A 119 -4.39 -10.91 12.65
CA LYS A 119 -3.92 -12.27 12.93
C LYS A 119 -2.96 -12.75 11.84
N LEU A 120 -1.88 -13.44 12.21
CA LEU A 120 -0.91 -13.98 11.24
C LEU A 120 -1.56 -14.79 10.10
N PRO A 121 -2.51 -15.71 10.35
CA PRO A 121 -3.20 -16.43 9.26
C PRO A 121 -3.85 -15.49 8.25
N THR A 122 -4.48 -14.40 8.69
CA THR A 122 -5.08 -13.41 7.79
C THR A 122 -4.04 -12.73 6.90
N VAL A 123 -2.86 -12.43 7.44
CA VAL A 123 -1.76 -11.86 6.64
C VAL A 123 -1.22 -12.87 5.63
N GLN A 124 -1.12 -14.14 6.00
CA GLN A 124 -0.72 -15.22 5.10
C GLN A 124 -1.75 -15.44 3.99
N ASP A 125 -3.04 -15.34 4.30
CA ASP A 125 -4.13 -15.41 3.32
C ASP A 125 -4.01 -14.28 2.28
N TRP A 126 -3.61 -13.07 2.68
CA TRP A 126 -3.33 -12.00 1.73
C TRP A 126 -2.14 -12.33 0.81
N GLY A 127 -1.07 -12.92 1.35
CA GLY A 127 0.06 -13.40 0.56
C GLY A 127 -0.36 -14.42 -0.50
N GLN A 128 -1.18 -15.39 -0.12
CA GLN A 128 -1.75 -16.37 -1.05
C GLN A 128 -2.64 -15.70 -2.10
N ARG A 129 -3.58 -14.85 -1.67
CA ARG A 129 -4.51 -14.12 -2.54
C ARG A 129 -3.79 -13.28 -3.59
N TYR A 130 -2.73 -12.59 -3.20
CA TYR A 130 -1.98 -11.69 -4.07
C TYR A 130 -0.73 -12.33 -4.71
N LYS A 131 -0.61 -13.67 -4.62
CA LYS A 131 0.50 -14.47 -5.17
C LYS A 131 1.87 -13.87 -4.83
N ALA A 132 2.05 -13.54 -3.56
CA ALA A 132 3.17 -12.77 -3.06
C ALA A 132 3.88 -13.52 -1.92
N LEU A 133 5.21 -13.48 -1.91
CA LEU A 133 5.99 -14.14 -0.86
C LEU A 133 5.88 -13.33 0.43
N CYS A 134 5.43 -13.97 1.51
CA CYS A 134 5.29 -13.34 2.83
C CYS A 134 5.75 -14.29 3.95
N PRO A 135 7.04 -14.68 3.98
CA PRO A 135 7.58 -15.56 5.00
C PRO A 135 7.43 -14.94 6.39
N VAL A 136 7.19 -15.79 7.39
CA VAL A 136 6.90 -15.38 8.78
C VAL A 136 8.06 -14.57 9.36
N GLU A 137 9.29 -14.87 8.95
CA GLU A 137 10.51 -14.19 9.40
C GLU A 137 10.50 -12.71 9.00
N ILE A 138 10.08 -12.41 7.76
CA ILE A 138 9.98 -11.02 7.29
C ILE A 138 8.78 -10.33 7.95
N LEU A 139 7.65 -11.03 8.14
CA LEU A 139 6.51 -10.49 8.87
C LEU A 139 6.88 -10.15 10.33
N GLN A 140 7.70 -10.97 10.99
CA GLN A 140 8.23 -10.68 12.32
C GLN A 140 9.09 -9.41 12.31
N GLN A 141 10.02 -9.26 11.35
CA GLN A 141 10.87 -8.06 11.26
C GLN A 141 10.03 -6.78 11.07
N ILE A 142 9.00 -6.86 10.23
CA ILE A 142 8.07 -5.75 10.01
C ILE A 142 7.23 -5.49 11.27
N ASN A 143 6.77 -6.53 11.97
CA ASN A 143 6.02 -6.37 13.21
C ASN A 143 6.89 -5.77 14.33
N ASP A 144 8.17 -6.15 14.43
CA ASP A 144 9.11 -5.57 15.37
C ASP A 144 9.31 -4.06 15.07
N LEU A 145 9.38 -3.69 13.79
CA LEU A 145 9.44 -2.27 13.39
C LEU A 145 8.14 -1.54 13.70
N TYR A 146 6.99 -2.17 13.46
CA TYR A 146 5.69 -1.63 13.79
C TYR A 146 5.59 -1.35 15.31
N HIS A 147 6.00 -2.31 16.15
CA HIS A 147 6.03 -2.16 17.61
C HIS A 147 6.92 -1.00 18.05
N ARG A 148 8.14 -0.89 17.50
CA ARG A 148 9.02 0.26 17.78
C ARG A 148 8.40 1.60 17.37
N THR A 149 7.57 1.61 16.33
CA THR A 149 6.97 2.84 15.78
C THR A 149 5.71 3.27 16.53
N TYR A 150 4.85 2.31 16.92
CA TYR A 150 3.52 2.57 17.47
C TYR A 150 3.28 2.07 18.89
N GLY A 151 4.27 1.41 19.51
CA GLY A 151 4.20 0.90 20.89
C GLY A 151 3.28 -0.31 21.10
N THR A 152 2.76 -0.90 20.02
CA THR A 152 1.88 -2.08 20.04
C THR A 152 2.17 -2.94 18.82
N ASP A 153 1.80 -4.22 18.84
CA ASP A 153 1.99 -5.12 17.71
C ASP A 153 0.97 -4.84 16.60
N GLY A 154 1.43 -4.88 15.34
CA GLY A 154 0.55 -4.79 14.18
C GLY A 154 0.01 -6.16 13.75
N ILE A 155 0.76 -7.22 14.05
CA ILE A 155 0.44 -8.61 13.71
C ILE A 155 0.49 -9.46 14.98
N LEU A 156 -0.55 -10.24 15.23
CA LEU A 156 -0.56 -11.29 16.24
C LEU A 156 0.16 -12.52 15.68
N LEU A 157 1.46 -12.58 15.94
CA LEU A 157 2.27 -13.76 15.72
C LEU A 157 1.99 -14.72 16.87
N ALA A 158 1.74 -16.01 16.58
CA ALA A 158 1.58 -17.00 17.63
C ALA A 158 2.77 -16.88 18.58
N SER A 159 2.47 -16.67 19.86
CA SER A 159 3.44 -16.30 20.89
C SER A 159 4.70 -17.14 20.76
N ARG A 160 5.85 -16.47 20.62
CA ARG A 160 7.15 -17.07 20.94
C ARG A 160 6.97 -17.71 22.33
N GLY A 161 7.09 -19.03 22.41
CA GLY A 161 7.34 -19.67 23.69
C GLY A 161 8.45 -18.87 24.37
N ALA A 162 8.20 -18.47 25.61
CA ALA A 162 9.15 -17.72 26.42
C ALA A 162 10.54 -18.31 26.23
N ARG A 163 11.49 -17.53 25.69
CA ARG A 163 12.89 -17.89 25.81
C ARG A 163 13.18 -17.86 27.31
N ARG A 164 13.44 -19.05 27.84
CA ARG A 164 13.93 -19.29 29.19
C ARG A 164 15.18 -18.47 29.46
#